data_AF-I2F3S4-F1
#
_entry.id   AF-I2F3S4-F1
#
_cell.length_a   1.000
_cell.length_b   1.000
_cell.length_c   1.000
_cell.angle_alpha   90.00
_cell.angle_beta   90.00
_cell.angle_gamma   90.00
#
_symmetry.space_group_name_H-M   'P 1'
#
loop_
_entity.id
_entity.type
_entity.pdbx_description
1 polymer ?
#
loop_
_entity_poly.entity_id
_entity_poly.type
_entity_poly.pdbx_seq_one_letter_code
_entity_poly.pdbx_strand_id
1 'polypeptide(L)'
;MRKTFIMIFLLITIFASLAIARYDLDGTVTVTQVYVHTAGGDYKLDISEICLNLFSRIGIEVLWKEVCLGAEKYGCVLCPFDKVIVFFKDETGLESAAVVAADKDRFAQEFLNGVPTYLTL
;
A
#
# COMPACT_ATOMS: atom_id res chain seq x y z
N MET A 1 -46.56 6.65 2.02
CA MET A 1 -45.46 7.39 2.69
C MET A 1 -44.42 6.46 3.31
N ARG A 2 -44.75 5.61 4.31
CA ARG A 2 -43.76 4.77 5.02
C ARG A 2 -42.90 3.84 4.13
N LYS A 3 -43.50 3.20 3.12
CA LYS A 3 -42.79 2.33 2.16
C LYS A 3 -41.82 3.09 1.25
N THR A 4 -42.19 4.32 0.87
CA THR A 4 -41.36 5.20 0.01
C THR A 4 -40.11 5.67 0.74
N PHE A 5 -40.23 6.04 2.03
CA PHE A 5 -39.08 6.41 2.86
C PHE A 5 -38.09 5.26 3.05
N ILE A 6 -38.59 4.04 3.28
CA ILE A 6 -37.74 2.85 3.39
C ILE A 6 -36.99 2.61 2.08
N MET A 7 -37.67 2.72 0.94
CA MET A 7 -37.04 2.52 -0.37
C MET A 7 -35.95 3.56 -0.68
N ILE A 8 -36.19 4.84 -0.34
CA ILE A 8 -35.20 5.92 -0.49
C ILE A 8 -33.99 5.68 0.40
N PHE A 9 -34.21 5.33 1.68
CA PHE A 9 -33.12 5.05 2.61
C PHE A 9 -32.26 3.87 2.13
N LEU A 10 -32.91 2.82 1.63
CA LEU A 10 -32.23 1.63 1.11
C LEU A 10 -31.42 1.96 -0.15
N LEU A 11 -31.95 2.80 -1.04
CA LEU A 11 -31.21 3.31 -2.20
C LEU A 11 -29.97 4.08 -1.76
N ILE A 12 -30.10 5.02 -0.82
CA ILE A 12 -28.98 5.82 -0.30
C ILE A 12 -27.90 4.92 0.30
N THR A 13 -28.28 3.90 1.07
CA THR A 13 -27.29 2.96 1.64
C THR A 13 -26.56 2.14 0.58
N ILE A 14 -27.25 1.73 -0.50
CA ILE A 14 -26.62 1.01 -1.61
C ILE A 14 -25.68 1.94 -2.39
N PHE A 15 -26.08 3.18 -2.67
CA PHE A 15 -25.22 4.14 -3.36
C PHE A 15 -24.00 4.52 -2.52
N ALA A 16 -24.16 4.68 -1.21
CA ALA A 16 -23.06 4.95 -0.30
C ALA A 16 -22.08 3.77 -0.24
N SER A 17 -22.56 2.53 -0.12
CA SER A 17 -21.68 1.35 -0.11
C SER A 17 -20.96 1.14 -1.45
N LEU A 18 -21.64 1.42 -2.58
CA LEU A 18 -21.03 1.33 -3.91
C LEU A 18 -19.98 2.44 -4.13
N ALA A 19 -20.20 3.64 -3.60
CA ALA A 19 -19.24 4.73 -3.64
C ALA A 19 -18.01 4.45 -2.75
N ILE A 20 -18.22 3.87 -1.55
CA ILE A 20 -17.13 3.44 -0.66
C ILE A 20 -16.32 2.32 -1.31
N ALA A 21 -16.98 1.32 -1.92
CA ALA A 21 -16.29 0.24 -2.62
C ALA A 21 -15.52 0.74 -3.85
N ARG A 22 -16.02 1.76 -4.56
CA ARG A 22 -15.26 2.43 -5.63
C ARG A 22 -14.09 3.22 -5.10
N TYR A 23 -14.24 3.93 -3.99
CA TYR A 23 -13.12 4.64 -3.35
C TYR A 23 -12.00 3.69 -2.88
N ASP A 24 -12.35 2.44 -2.54
CA ASP A 24 -11.39 1.40 -2.18
C ASP A 24 -10.74 0.70 -3.41
N LEU A 25 -11.35 0.85 -4.60
CA LEU A 25 -10.82 0.36 -5.88
C LEU A 25 -10.03 1.43 -6.65
N ASP A 26 -10.44 2.70 -6.55
CA ASP A 26 -9.71 3.87 -7.05
C ASP A 26 -8.37 3.96 -6.29
N GLY A 27 -7.26 3.77 -7.01
CA GLY A 27 -5.92 3.78 -6.42
C GLY A 27 -5.33 2.40 -6.11
N THR A 28 -5.93 1.32 -6.60
CA THR A 28 -5.24 0.02 -6.56
C THR A 28 -3.99 0.08 -7.44
N VAL A 29 -2.83 -0.22 -6.87
CA VAL A 29 -1.54 -0.26 -7.57
C VAL A 29 -0.95 -1.66 -7.52
N THR A 30 -0.18 -2.01 -8.54
CA THR A 30 0.54 -3.29 -8.58
C THR A 30 1.93 -3.07 -8.02
N VAL A 31 2.25 -3.64 -6.85
CA VAL A 31 3.62 -3.66 -6.34
C VAL A 31 4.44 -4.61 -7.19
N THR A 32 5.44 -4.07 -7.90
CA THR A 32 6.26 -4.83 -8.84
C THR A 32 7.54 -5.33 -8.20
N GLN A 33 8.17 -4.53 -7.34
CA GLN A 33 9.43 -4.88 -6.68
C GLN A 33 9.53 -4.21 -5.31
N VAL A 34 10.19 -4.86 -4.37
CA VAL A 34 10.53 -4.26 -3.08
C VAL A 34 11.98 -4.58 -2.73
N TYR A 35 12.69 -3.57 -2.24
CA TYR A 35 14.05 -3.67 -1.74
C TYR A 35 14.10 -3.17 -0.31
N VAL A 36 15.02 -3.70 0.48
CA VAL A 36 15.37 -3.15 1.78
C VAL A 36 16.84 -2.75 1.75
N HIS A 37 17.09 -1.49 2.10
CA HIS A 37 18.41 -0.92 2.31
C HIS A 37 18.70 -0.91 3.80
N THR A 38 19.74 -1.62 4.20
CA THR A 38 20.19 -1.71 5.59
C THR A 38 21.67 -1.34 5.69
N ALA A 39 22.15 -1.12 6.92
CA ALA A 39 23.58 -0.95 7.17
C ALA A 39 24.42 -2.19 6.73
N GLY A 40 23.79 -3.37 6.67
CA GLY A 40 24.42 -4.62 6.20
C GLY A 40 24.41 -4.80 4.68
N GLY A 41 23.75 -3.91 3.94
CA GLY A 41 23.62 -3.94 2.48
C GLY A 41 22.18 -3.92 2.00
N ASP A 42 22.05 -4.02 0.69
CA ASP A 42 20.78 -4.02 -0.05
C ASP A 42 20.33 -5.43 -0.38
N TYR A 43 19.05 -5.73 -0.18
CA TYR A 43 18.47 -6.98 -0.63
C TYR A 43 17.09 -6.78 -1.24
N LYS A 44 16.82 -7.56 -2.30
CA LYS A 44 15.54 -7.60 -2.97
C LYS A 44 14.63 -8.60 -2.25
N LEU A 45 13.44 -8.16 -1.87
CA LEU A 45 12.43 -9.06 -1.33
C LEU A 45 11.81 -9.88 -2.45
N ASP A 46 11.63 -11.17 -2.19
CA ASP A 46 10.89 -12.06 -3.06
C ASP A 46 9.39 -11.87 -2.81
N ILE A 47 8.85 -10.81 -3.40
CA ILE A 47 7.43 -10.50 -3.41
C ILE A 47 6.95 -10.75 -4.82
N SER A 48 6.13 -11.79 -4.98
CA SER A 48 5.32 -12.02 -6.19
C SER A 48 4.42 -10.80 -6.42
N GLU A 49 4.29 -10.30 -7.65
CA GLU A 49 3.47 -9.11 -7.95
C GLU A 49 2.14 -9.10 -7.17
N ILE A 50 1.99 -8.14 -6.25
CA ILE A 50 0.78 -8.03 -5.42
C ILE A 50 0.02 -6.77 -5.83
N CYS A 51 -1.25 -6.96 -6.17
CA CYS A 51 -2.17 -5.86 -6.39
C CYS A 51 -2.70 -5.38 -5.02
N LEU A 52 -2.32 -4.17 -4.60
CA LEU A 52 -2.66 -3.59 -3.31
C LEU A 52 -3.15 -2.16 -3.48
N ASN A 53 -4.15 -1.76 -2.69
CA ASN A 53 -4.45 -0.34 -2.54
C ASN A 53 -3.46 0.28 -1.54
N LEU A 54 -2.35 0.85 -2.04
CA LEU A 54 -1.35 1.52 -1.20
C LEU A 54 -1.81 2.87 -0.65
N PHE A 55 -2.99 3.36 -1.06
CA PHE A 55 -3.63 4.53 -0.46
C PHE A 55 -4.59 4.15 0.68
N SER A 56 -4.77 2.85 0.95
CA SER A 56 -5.53 2.36 2.09
C SER A 56 -4.61 1.81 3.17
N ARG A 57 -5.01 2.01 4.44
CA ARG A 57 -4.24 1.48 5.59
C ARG A 57 -4.11 -0.03 5.53
N ILE A 58 -5.15 -0.72 5.04
CA ILE A 58 -5.18 -2.18 4.91
C ILE A 58 -4.12 -2.64 3.90
N GLY A 59 -4.05 -2.02 2.72
CA GLY A 59 -3.06 -2.39 1.71
C GLY A 59 -1.63 -2.15 2.19
N ILE A 60 -1.39 -1.05 2.92
CA ILE A 60 -0.08 -0.76 3.51
C ILE A 60 0.29 -1.78 4.61
N GLU A 61 -0.66 -2.17 5.46
CA GLU A 61 -0.42 -3.19 6.50
C GLU A 61 -0.09 -4.56 5.89
N VAL A 62 -0.75 -4.93 4.79
CA VAL A 62 -0.43 -6.15 4.04
C VAL A 62 0.99 -6.09 3.48
N LEU A 63 1.36 -4.97 2.83
CA LEU A 63 2.71 -4.78 2.31
C LEU A 63 3.76 -4.85 3.42
N TRP A 64 3.51 -4.21 4.57
CA TRP A 64 4.42 -4.25 5.71
C TRP A 64 4.65 -5.67 6.23
N LYS A 65 3.61 -6.50 6.26
CA LYS A 65 3.72 -7.91 6.65
C LYS A 65 4.63 -8.68 5.69
N GLU A 66 4.47 -8.48 4.38
CA GLU A 66 5.34 -9.10 3.38
C GLU A 66 6.79 -8.63 3.49
N VAL A 67 7.00 -7.35 3.82
CA VAL A 67 8.33 -6.80 4.11
C VAL A 67 8.99 -7.51 5.30
N CYS A 68 8.26 -7.69 6.39
CA CYS A 68 8.76 -8.39 7.58
C CYS A 68 9.09 -9.86 7.27
N LEU A 69 8.19 -10.57 6.60
CA LEU A 69 8.40 -11.98 6.22
C LEU A 69 9.60 -12.13 5.27
N GLY A 70 9.74 -11.21 4.32
CA GLY A 70 10.88 -11.16 3.42
C GLY A 70 12.20 -10.93 4.16
N ALA A 71 12.25 -9.94 5.05
CA ALA A 71 13.44 -9.67 5.87
C ALA A 71 13.83 -10.87 6.75
N GLU A 72 12.85 -11.54 7.37
CA GLU A 72 13.06 -12.73 8.21
C GLU A 72 13.67 -13.89 7.40
N LYS A 73 13.21 -14.12 6.17
CA LYS A 73 13.80 -15.14 5.27
C LYS A 73 15.28 -14.89 4.96
N TYR A 74 15.71 -13.63 4.93
CA TYR A 74 17.10 -13.24 4.74
C TYR A 74 17.90 -13.15 6.06
N GLY A 75 17.29 -13.49 7.20
CA GLY A 75 17.93 -13.40 8.51
C GLY A 75 18.18 -11.96 8.97
N CYS A 76 17.44 -10.99 8.41
CA CYS A 76 17.60 -9.58 8.73
C CYS A 76 16.53 -9.13 9.72
N VAL A 77 16.97 -8.39 10.76
CA VAL A 77 16.08 -7.71 11.70
C VAL A 77 16.02 -6.24 11.31
N LEU A 78 14.86 -5.78 10.85
CA LEU A 78 14.66 -4.41 10.43
C LEU A 78 14.87 -3.42 11.59
N CYS A 79 15.64 -2.38 11.33
CA CYS A 79 15.90 -1.29 12.24
C CYS A 79 15.15 -0.02 11.80
N PRO A 80 14.77 0.89 12.73
CA PRO A 80 14.04 2.11 12.36
C PRO A 80 14.76 3.08 11.41
N PHE A 81 16.06 2.86 11.18
CA PHE A 81 16.89 3.64 10.25
C PHE A 81 17.01 3.00 8.87
N ASP A 82 16.66 1.72 8.72
CA ASP A 82 16.65 1.05 7.43
C ASP A 82 15.57 1.65 6.52
N LYS A 83 15.72 1.47 5.21
CA LYS A 83 14.78 1.97 4.21
C LYS A 83 14.17 0.83 3.42
N VAL A 84 12.89 0.96 3.12
CA VAL A 84 12.18 0.08 2.19
C VAL A 84 11.90 0.87 0.94
N ILE A 85 12.32 0.34 -0.20
CA ILE A 85 12.07 0.91 -1.53
C ILE A 85 11.01 0.04 -2.20
N VAL A 86 9.87 0.63 -2.52
CA VAL A 86 8.71 -0.07 -3.09
C VAL A 86 8.45 0.49 -4.48
N PHE A 87 8.56 -0.35 -5.49
CA PHE A 87 8.17 -0.04 -6.86
C PHE A 87 6.75 -0.53 -7.09
N PHE A 88 5.93 0.32 -7.70
CA PHE A 88 4.55 -0.01 -8.01
C PHE A 88 4.07 0.69 -9.28
N LYS A 89 3.13 0.04 -9.97
CA LYS A 89 2.47 0.56 -11.18
C LYS A 89 1.04 0.93 -10.89
N ASP A 90 0.63 2.09 -11.34
CA ASP A 90 -0.78 2.49 -11.30
C ASP A 90 -1.60 1.82 -12.42
N GLU A 91 -2.89 2.13 -12.47
CA GLU A 91 -3.82 1.64 -13.50
C GLU A 91 -3.46 2.06 -14.93
N THR A 92 -2.65 3.11 -15.09
CA THR A 92 -2.14 3.57 -16.40
C THR A 92 -0.87 2.82 -16.82
N GLY A 93 -0.31 2.01 -15.92
CA GLY A 93 0.95 1.29 -16.12
C GLY A 93 2.20 2.11 -15.81
N LEU A 94 2.04 3.35 -15.33
CA LEU A 94 3.15 4.21 -14.94
C LEU A 94 3.81 3.65 -13.68
N GLU A 95 5.12 3.39 -13.74
CA GLU A 95 5.88 2.89 -12.61
C GLU A 95 6.38 4.05 -11.75
N SER A 96 6.18 3.92 -10.44
CA SER A 96 6.63 4.86 -9.42
C SER A 96 7.40 4.10 -8.34
N ALA A 97 8.28 4.81 -7.64
CA ALA A 97 9.00 4.29 -6.50
C ALA A 97 8.70 5.10 -5.24
N ALA A 98 8.51 4.41 -4.12
CA ALA A 98 8.43 4.98 -2.80
C ALA A 98 9.61 4.53 -1.94
N VAL A 99 10.26 5.48 -1.26
CA VAL A 99 11.30 5.20 -0.27
C VAL A 99 10.79 5.59 1.09
N VAL A 100 10.59 4.60 1.96
CA VAL A 100 9.99 4.79 3.29
C VAL A 100 10.84 4.14 4.38
N ALA A 101 10.65 4.56 5.62
CA ALA A 101 11.31 3.96 6.78
C ALA A 101 10.86 2.51 7.00
N ALA A 102 11.80 1.62 7.35
CA ALA A 102 11.52 0.25 7.77
C ALA A 102 11.08 0.19 9.24
N ASP A 103 10.08 1.01 9.60
CA ASP A 103 9.47 1.07 10.92
C ASP A 103 7.96 1.04 10.76
N LYS A 104 7.26 0.20 11.50
CA LYS A 104 5.83 -0.06 11.27
C LYS A 104 4.97 1.21 11.27
N ASP A 105 5.18 2.09 12.24
CA ASP A 105 4.34 3.27 12.41
C ASP A 105 4.68 4.34 11.36
N ARG A 106 5.97 4.51 11.08
CA ARG A 106 6.44 5.45 10.06
C ARG A 106 6.20 4.98 8.64
N PHE A 107 6.25 3.68 8.37
CA PHE A 107 6.03 3.08 7.05
C PHE A 107 4.66 3.50 6.50
N ALA A 108 3.61 3.29 7.31
CA ALA A 108 2.25 3.70 6.93
C ALA A 108 2.11 5.22 6.79
N GLN A 109 2.70 5.98 7.71
CA GLN A 109 2.64 7.43 7.68
C GLN A 109 3.34 8.02 6.45
N GLU A 110 4.52 7.52 6.09
CA GLU A 110 5.32 8.03 4.97
C GLU A 110 4.67 7.68 3.61
N PHE A 111 4.00 6.51 3.51
CA PHE A 111 3.16 6.17 2.35
C PHE A 111 1.94 7.10 2.21
N LEU A 112 1.18 7.30 3.29
CA LEU A 112 -0.06 8.08 3.25
C LEU A 112 0.17 9.59 3.10
N ASN A 113 1.28 10.11 3.65
CA ASN A 113 1.57 11.55 3.61
C ASN A 113 2.22 12.00 2.29
N GLY A 114 2.40 11.11 1.31
CA GLY A 114 2.95 11.49 0.01
C GLY A 114 4.39 12.03 0.10
N VAL A 115 5.17 11.55 1.09
CA VAL A 115 6.62 11.80 1.17
C VAL A 115 7.48 10.90 0.26
N PRO A 116 6.99 9.91 -0.52
CA PRO A 116 7.90 9.33 -1.47
C PRO A 116 8.24 10.42 -2.47
N THR A 117 9.54 10.65 -2.64
CA THR A 117 10.03 11.34 -3.82
C THR A 117 9.58 10.48 -4.99
N TYR A 118 8.38 10.73 -5.53
CA TYR A 118 7.85 10.05 -6.71
C TYR A 118 8.79 10.40 -7.86
N LEU A 119 9.87 9.64 -7.98
CA LEU A 119 10.68 9.62 -9.17
C LEU A 119 9.84 8.87 -10.20
N THR A 120 9.16 9.64 -11.04
CA THR A 120 8.58 9.10 -12.27
C THR A 120 9.76 8.63 -13.11
N LEU A 121 9.86 7.32 -13.32
CA LEU A 121 10.94 6.68 -14.09
C LEU A 121 10.56 6.56 -15.57
#